data_AF-A0A844E7C2-F1
#
_entry.id   AF-A0A844E7C2-F1
#
_cell.length_a   1.000
_cell.length_b   1.000
_cell.length_c   1.000
_cell.angle_alpha   90.00
_cell.angle_beta   90.00
_cell.angle_gamma   90.00
#
_symmetry.space_group_name_H-M   'P 1'
#
loop_
_entity.id
_entity.type
_entity.pdbx_description
1 polymer ?
#
loop_
_entity_poly.entity_id
_entity_poly.type
_entity_poly.pdbx_seq_one_letter_code
_entity_poly.pdbx_strand_id
1 'polypeptide(L)'
;FLSKTELDEIKEVMSMTRLGQMLMDEGMEKGIELTQTASIKKLMKNMGWTIDQAMEALDIPEEKREKYRQEIKRAFQVLCKQKKLI
;
A
#
# COMPACT_ATOMS: atom_id res chain seq x y z
N PHE A 1 10.89 -21.43 -21.39
CA PHE A 1 10.72 -20.43 -20.30
C PHE A 1 12.02 -19.67 -20.18
N LEU A 2 11.96 -18.34 -20.00
CA LEU A 2 13.14 -17.49 -19.83
C LEU A 2 13.96 -17.97 -18.64
N SER A 3 15.27 -18.03 -18.81
CA SER A 3 16.23 -18.27 -17.73
C SER A 3 16.30 -17.07 -16.79
N LYS A 4 16.73 -17.29 -15.55
CA LYS A 4 16.90 -16.20 -14.56
C LYS A 4 17.76 -15.05 -15.09
N THR A 5 18.81 -15.39 -15.85
CA THR A 5 19.73 -14.42 -16.45
C THR A 5 19.03 -13.52 -17.48
N GLU A 6 18.24 -14.11 -18.38
CA GLU A 6 17.48 -13.32 -19.38
C GLU A 6 16.45 -12.41 -18.72
N LEU A 7 15.87 -12.84 -17.60
CA LEU A 7 14.93 -12.00 -16.83
C LEU A 7 15.63 -10.82 -16.16
N ASP A 8 16.83 -11.02 -15.62
CA ASP A 8 17.62 -9.96 -14.99
C ASP A 8 18.10 -8.92 -16.03
N GLU A 9 18.52 -9.36 -17.21
CA GLU A 9 18.87 -8.47 -18.33
C GLU A 9 17.66 -7.64 -18.79
N ILE A 10 16.48 -8.27 -18.94
CA ILE A 10 15.25 -7.55 -19.30
C ILE A 10 14.87 -6.54 -18.21
N LYS A 11 15.01 -6.90 -16.93
CA LYS A 11 14.73 -6.01 -15.81
C LYS A 11 15.69 -4.81 -15.78
N GLU A 12 16.97 -5.05 -16.08
CA GLU A 12 18.00 -4.02 -16.15
C GLU A 12 17.70 -3.04 -17.30
N VAL A 13 17.42 -3.54 -18.50
CA VAL A 13 17.04 -2.71 -19.66
C VAL A 13 15.75 -1.93 -19.39
N MET A 14 14.73 -2.57 -18.81
CA MET A 14 13.49 -1.87 -18.44
C MET A 14 13.77 -0.73 -17.46
N SER A 15 14.57 -0.97 -16.42
CA SER A 15 14.92 0.03 -15.40
C SER A 15 15.70 1.24 -15.94
N MET A 16 16.36 1.09 -17.08
CA MET A 16 17.07 2.18 -17.75
C MET A 16 16.16 3.05 -18.62
N THR A 17 14.98 2.54 -19.00
CA THR A 17 14.02 3.34 -19.77
C THR A 17 13.22 4.26 -18.86
N ARG A 18 12.85 5.44 -19.38
CA ARG A 18 11.95 6.37 -18.69
C ARG A 18 10.63 5.71 -18.28
N LEU A 19 10.10 4.80 -19.10
CA LEU A 19 8.89 4.04 -18.79
C LEU A 19 9.11 3.06 -17.65
N GLY A 20 10.21 2.32 -17.63
CA GLY A 20 10.48 1.38 -16.54
C GLY A 20 10.81 2.07 -15.22
N GLN A 21 11.42 3.25 -15.23
CA GLN A 21 11.55 4.09 -14.03
C GLN A 21 10.17 4.50 -13.49
N MET A 22 9.29 5.03 -14.36
CA MET A 22 7.92 5.36 -13.97
C MET A 22 7.15 4.16 -13.40
N LEU A 23 7.30 2.97 -14.00
CA LEU A 23 6.67 1.75 -13.51
C LEU A 23 7.27 1.26 -12.18
N MET A 24 8.58 1.41 -11.97
CA MET A 24 9.23 1.08 -10.70
C MET A 24 8.80 2.05 -9.60
N ASP A 25 8.75 3.35 -9.88
CA ASP A 25 8.32 4.38 -8.94
C ASP A 25 6.85 4.19 -8.56
N GLU A 26 5.96 3.98 -9.53
CA GLU A 26 4.54 3.72 -9.29
C GLU A 26 4.33 2.39 -8.54
N GLY A 27 5.12 1.36 -8.88
CA GLY A 27 5.10 0.06 -8.20
C GLY A 27 5.59 0.15 -6.75
N MET A 28 6.65 0.92 -6.51
CA MET A 28 7.20 1.18 -5.19
C MET A 28 6.24 2.01 -4.35
N GLU A 29 5.65 3.07 -4.92
CA GLU A 29 4.64 3.89 -4.25
C GLU A 29 3.45 3.02 -3.83
N LYS A 30 2.85 2.27 -4.76
CA LYS A 30 1.73 1.34 -4.46
C LYS A 30 2.12 0.29 -3.41
N GLY A 31 3.35 -0.24 -3.47
CA GLY A 31 3.86 -1.19 -2.48
C GLY A 31 3.96 -0.59 -1.07
N ILE A 32 4.39 0.67 -0.97
CA ILE A 32 4.41 1.43 0.28
C ILE A 32 2.98 1.67 0.77
N GLU A 33 2.05 2.10 -0.09
CA GLU A 33 0.65 2.35 0.29
C GLU A 33 -0.04 1.10 0.86
N LEU A 34 0.17 -0.06 0.22
CA LEU A 34 -0.37 -1.34 0.68
C LEU A 34 0.22 -1.76 2.04
N THR A 35 1.53 -1.58 2.20
CA THR A 35 2.24 -1.93 3.45
C THR A 35 1.79 -1.05 4.60
N GLN A 36 1.64 0.26 4.37
CA GLN A 36 1.15 1.21 5.36
C GLN A 36 -0.30 0.90 5.75
N THR A 37 -1.19 0.68 4.78
CA THR A 37 -2.60 0.35 5.04
C THR A 37 -2.75 -0.96 5.84
N ALA A 38 -1.97 -1.99 5.48
CA ALA A 38 -1.95 -3.26 6.21
C ALA A 38 -1.41 -3.10 7.64
N SER A 39 -0.37 -2.28 7.81
CA SER A 39 0.22 -1.98 9.12
C SER A 39 -0.75 -1.21 10.01
N ILE A 40 -1.44 -0.19 9.48
CA ILE A 40 -2.49 0.55 10.19
C ILE A 40 -3.58 -0.41 10.65
N LYS A 41 -4.10 -1.26 9.75
CA LYS A 41 -5.14 -2.23 10.08
C LYS A 41 -4.69 -3.21 11.18
N LYS A 42 -3.42 -3.63 11.15
CA LYS A 42 -2.82 -4.52 12.16
C LYS A 42 -2.68 -3.81 13.51
N LEU A 43 -2.24 -2.55 13.53
CA LEU A 43 -2.13 -1.73 14.74
C LEU A 43 -3.51 -1.50 15.37
N MET A 44 -4.52 -1.17 14.57
CA MET A 44 -5.90 -1.04 15.05
C MET A 44 -6.43 -2.33 15.68
N LYS A 45 -6.15 -3.49 15.07
CA LYS A 45 -6.64 -4.78 15.56
C LYS A 45 -5.89 -5.28 16.80
N ASN A 46 -4.57 -5.11 16.84
CA ASN A 46 -3.72 -5.68 17.88
C ASN A 46 -3.56 -4.74 19.09
N MET A 47 -3.46 -3.43 18.85
CA MET A 47 -3.20 -2.42 19.88
C MET A 47 -4.45 -1.59 20.23
N GLY A 48 -5.54 -1.74 19.47
CA GLY A 48 -6.76 -0.93 19.66
C GLY A 48 -6.57 0.55 19.27
N TRP A 49 -5.51 0.88 18.54
CA TRP A 49 -5.19 2.25 18.15
C TRP A 49 -6.23 2.81 17.17
N THR A 50 -6.42 4.12 17.21
CA THR A 50 -7.22 4.83 16.20
C THR A 50 -6.44 4.93 14.89
N ILE A 51 -7.14 5.25 13.79
CA ILE A 51 -6.49 5.45 12.48
C ILE A 51 -5.41 6.53 12.60
N ASP A 52 -5.68 7.61 13.32
CA ASP A 52 -4.74 8.73 13.52
C ASP A 52 -3.49 8.32 14.27
N GLN A 53 -3.64 7.59 15.38
CA GLN A 53 -2.49 7.09 16.15
C GLN A 53 -1.62 6.14 15.33
N ALA A 54 -2.24 5.27 14.52
CA ALA A 54 -1.52 4.38 13.64
C ALA A 54 -0.82 5.11 12.48
N MET A 55 -1.42 6.18 11.94
CA MET A 55 -0.80 7.02 10.91
C MET A 55 0.38 7.82 11.47
N GLU A 56 0.27 8.29 12.70
CA GLU A 56 1.34 9.01 13.40
C GLU A 56 2.51 8.07 13.76
N ALA A 57 2.23 6.85 14.23
CA ALA A 57 3.26 5.85 14.49
C ALA A 57 4.01 5.36 13.24
N LEU A 58 3.43 5.56 12.05
CA LEU A 58 4.05 5.24 10.76
C LEU A 58 4.64 6.47 10.05
N ASP A 59 4.69 7.62 10.73
CA ASP A 59 5.18 8.90 10.21
C ASP A 59 4.59 9.27 8.84
N ILE A 60 3.29 8.99 8.65
CA ILE A 60 2.62 9.30 7.39
C ILE A 60 2.41 10.81 7.29
N PRO A 61 2.86 11.46 6.19
CA PRO A 61 2.67 12.89 5.98
C PRO A 61 1.19 13.25 5.87
N GLU A 62 0.79 14.39 6.44
CA GLU A 62 -0.62 14.83 6.48
C GLU A 62 -1.29 14.88 5.11
N GLU A 63 -0.56 15.24 4.06
CA GLU A 63 -1.04 15.28 2.68
C GLU A 63 -1.65 13.93 2.24
N LYS A 64 -1.06 12.81 2.67
CA LYS A 64 -1.55 11.47 2.33
C LYS A 64 -2.51 10.90 3.38
N ARG A 65 -2.54 11.44 4.61
CA ARG A 65 -3.40 10.94 5.71
C ARG A 65 -4.88 10.93 5.34
N GLU A 66 -5.37 11.96 4.67
CA GLU A 66 -6.79 12.03 4.28
C GLU A 66 -7.16 10.93 3.28
N LYS A 67 -6.28 10.64 2.30
CA LYS A 67 -6.46 9.53 1.36
C LYS A 67 -6.56 8.19 2.11
N TYR A 68 -5.61 7.89 2.99
CA TYR A 68 -5.63 6.66 3.79
C TYR A 68 -6.85 6.58 4.70
N ARG A 69 -7.25 7.68 5.36
CA ARG A 69 -8.46 7.73 6.19
C ARG A 69 -9.69 7.34 5.39
N GLN A 70 -9.86 7.90 4.20
CA GLN A 70 -10.98 7.58 3.32
C GLN A 70 -10.95 6.14 2.83
N GLU A 71 -9.79 5.64 2.39
CA GLU A 71 -9.64 4.25 1.94
C GLU A 71 -9.93 3.25 3.05
N ILE A 72 -9.39 3.47 4.25
CA ILE A 72 -9.62 2.63 5.42
C ILE A 72 -11.10 2.70 5.82
N LYS A 73 -11.70 3.90 5.88
CA LYS A 73 -13.12 4.07 6.20
C LYS A 73 -14.03 3.36 5.19
N ARG A 74 -13.72 3.46 3.89
CA ARG A 74 -14.41 2.72 2.82
C ARG A 74 -14.26 1.21 3.01
N ALA A 75 -13.05 0.72 3.26
CA ALA A 75 -12.77 -0.70 3.50
C ALA A 75 -13.55 -1.23 4.72
N PHE A 76 -13.59 -0.48 5.83
CA PHE A 76 -14.39 -0.81 7.00
C PHE A 76 -15.89 -0.82 6.69
N GLN A 77 -16.39 0.17 5.93
CA GLN A 77 -17.81 0.25 5.58
C GLN A 77 -18.26 -0.90 4.68
N VAL A 78 -17.41 -1.32 3.72
CA VAL A 78 -17.67 -2.51 2.88
C VAL A 78 -17.65 -3.79 3.72
N LEU A 79 -16.67 -3.94 4.63
CA LEU A 79 -16.60 -5.11 5.53
C LEU A 79 -17.79 -5.18 6.49
N CYS A 80 -18.23 -4.06 7.06
CA CYS A 80 -19.43 -4.01 7.90
C CYS A 80 -20.71 -4.34 7.11
N LYS A 81 -20.82 -3.88 5.86
CA LYS A 81 -21.95 -4.26 4.98
C LYS A 81 -21.91 -5.75 4.63
N GLN A 82 -20.75 -6.32 4.33
CA GLN A 82 -20.59 -7.75 4.04
C GLN A 82 -20.90 -8.63 5.25
N LYS A 83 -20.44 -8.27 6.45
CA LYS A 83 -20.75 -9.02 7.68
C LYS A 83 -22.21 -8.95 8.13
N LYS A 84 -22.97 -7.96 7.65
CA LYS A 84 -24.40 -7.81 7.97
C LYS A 84 -25.29 -8.58 6.98
N LEU A 85 -24.71 -9.16 5.93
CA LEU A 85 -25.40 -9.88 4.87
C LEU A 85 -25.18 -11.42 4.94
N ILE A 86 -24.55 -11.90 6.01
CA ILE A 86 -24.35 -13.32 6.34
C ILE A 86 -25.01 -13.58 7.69
#